data_AF-I3CYL8-F1
#
_entry.id   AF-I3CYL8-F1
#
_cell.length_a   1.000
_cell.length_b   1.000
_cell.length_c   1.000
_cell.angle_alpha   90.00
_cell.angle_beta   90.00
_cell.angle_gamma   90.00
#
_symmetry.space_group_name_H-M   'P 1'
#
loop_
_entity.id
_entity.type
_entity.pdbx_description
1 polymer ?
#
loop_
_entity_poly.entity_id
_entity_poly.type
_entity_poly.pdbx_seq_one_letter_code
_entity_poly.pdbx_strand_id
1 'polypeptide(L)'
;MSIRNEVPEEEDWADRSRYEVGYWRVTPLSIYPMTPFILKPIKNYAAESDCYMDDGPVYRATSTCHTALYEMRKGVFIYSLFHISDDVKRKQKVKISDIRTLWLQVGNKVRKQSSR
;
A
#
# COMPACT_ATOMS: atom_id res chain seq x y z
N MET A 1 -17.24 0.52 20.87
CA MET A 1 -16.06 1.24 20.33
C MET A 1 -16.26 1.40 18.83
N SER A 2 -16.42 2.64 18.37
CA SER A 2 -16.71 2.97 16.97
C SER A 2 -15.44 2.85 16.13
N ILE A 3 -15.44 1.98 15.12
CA ILE A 3 -14.33 1.83 14.17
C ILE A 3 -14.47 2.95 13.14
N ARG A 4 -13.63 3.99 13.27
CA ARG A 4 -13.59 5.12 12.32
C ARG A 4 -13.14 4.63 10.94
N ASN A 5 -13.85 5.06 9.90
CA ASN A 5 -13.61 4.72 8.48
C ASN A 5 -12.72 5.76 7.76
N GLU A 6 -12.09 6.66 8.50
CA GLU A 6 -11.37 7.82 7.94
C GLU A 6 -9.88 7.52 7.83
N VAL A 7 -9.32 7.78 6.65
CA VAL A 7 -7.87 7.77 6.39
C VAL A 7 -7.30 9.08 6.98
N PRO A 8 -6.21 9.06 7.76
CA PRO A 8 -5.74 10.26 8.47
C PRO A 8 -5.17 11.34 7.54
N GLU A 9 -5.36 12.60 7.94
CA GLU A 9 -4.71 13.77 7.33
C GLU A 9 -3.21 13.82 7.68
N GLU A 10 -2.39 14.43 6.81
CA GLU A 10 -0.92 14.45 6.84
C GLU A 10 -0.27 14.97 8.15
N GLU A 11 -1.01 15.61 9.05
CA GLU A 11 -0.44 16.14 10.30
C GLU A 11 -0.33 15.11 11.44
N ASP A 12 -0.99 13.94 11.33
CA ASP A 12 -1.10 12.99 12.46
C ASP A 12 -0.03 11.87 12.46
N TRP A 13 0.98 11.97 11.59
CA TRP A 13 2.09 10.98 11.52
C TRP A 13 3.00 10.96 12.76
N ALA A 14 2.88 11.94 13.67
CA ALA A 14 3.72 12.06 14.85
C ALA A 14 3.37 11.03 15.96
N ASP A 15 2.12 10.57 16.05
CA ASP A 15 1.72 9.58 17.06
C ASP A 15 1.67 8.16 16.48
N ARG A 16 2.86 7.59 16.26
CA ARG A 16 3.05 6.22 15.73
C ARG A 16 2.43 5.11 16.59
N SER A 17 1.99 5.41 17.82
CA SER A 17 1.34 4.45 18.73
C SER A 17 -0.13 4.21 18.38
N ARG A 18 -0.77 5.11 17.61
CA ARG A 18 -2.19 5.03 17.24
C ARG A 18 -2.45 4.28 15.94
N TYR A 19 -1.42 4.12 15.11
CA TYR A 19 -1.50 3.43 13.83
C TYR A 19 -0.82 2.07 13.98
N GLU A 20 -1.56 0.98 13.80
CA GLU A 20 -0.95 -0.35 13.73
C GLU A 20 -0.03 -0.42 12.50
N VAL A 21 1.23 -0.01 12.63
CA VAL A 21 2.24 -0.20 11.61
C VAL A 21 2.59 -1.68 11.61
N GLY A 22 1.97 -2.42 10.68
CA GLY A 22 2.20 -3.87 10.55
C GLY A 22 3.48 -4.21 9.78
N TYR A 23 3.82 -3.39 8.78
CA TYR A 23 4.93 -3.63 7.85
C TYR A 23 5.59 -2.32 7.42
N TRP A 24 6.74 -2.43 6.75
CA TRP A 24 7.51 -1.30 6.24
C TRP A 24 7.87 -1.54 4.77
N ARG A 25 7.71 -0.51 3.94
CA ARG A 25 8.26 -0.49 2.57
C ARG A 25 9.62 0.18 2.60
N VAL A 26 10.66 -0.59 2.30
CA VAL A 26 12.04 -0.09 2.19
C VAL A 26 12.33 0.23 0.73
N THR A 27 12.86 1.43 0.49
CA THR A 27 13.47 1.85 -0.77
C THR A 27 14.96 2.11 -0.54
N PRO A 28 15.78 2.26 -1.59
CA PRO A 28 17.17 2.67 -1.42
C PRO A 28 17.37 4.02 -0.72
N LEU A 29 16.35 4.90 -0.68
CA LEU A 29 16.46 6.26 -0.11
C LEU A 29 15.80 6.40 1.26
N SER A 30 14.67 5.71 1.50
CA SER A 30 13.80 5.94 2.64
C SER A 30 13.04 4.67 3.06
N ILE A 31 12.55 4.69 4.31
CA ILE A 31 11.69 3.65 4.88
C ILE A 31 10.30 4.25 5.12
N TYR A 32 9.28 3.61 4.56
CA TYR A 32 7.89 4.06 4.60
C TYR A 32 7.05 3.12 5.48
N PRO A 33 6.40 3.63 6.55
CA PRO A 33 5.48 2.82 7.34
C PRO A 33 4.27 2.41 6.49
N MET A 34 3.91 1.13 6.51
CA MET A 34 2.68 0.67 5.88
C MET A 34 1.53 0.76 6.86
N THR A 35 0.46 1.45 6.47
CA THR A 35 -0.77 1.62 7.26
C THR A 35 -1.88 0.74 6.71
N PRO A 36 -2.92 0.42 7.52
CA PRO A 36 -4.05 -0.37 7.04
C PRO A 36 -4.72 0.28 5.81
N PHE A 37 -4.87 -0.47 4.72
CA PHE A 37 -5.44 0.03 3.46
C PHE A 37 -6.86 -0.51 3.22
N ILE A 38 -7.02 -1.82 3.37
CA ILE A 38 -8.29 -2.52 3.40
C ILE A 38 -8.40 -3.21 4.76
N LEU A 39 -9.53 -3.06 5.46
CA LEU A 39 -9.80 -3.76 6.72
C LEU A 39 -10.65 -5.01 6.53
N LYS A 40 -11.54 -5.01 5.53
CA LYS A 40 -12.41 -6.11 5.14
C LYS A 40 -12.54 -6.12 3.61
N PRO A 41 -12.67 -7.29 2.96
CA PRO A 41 -12.78 -8.63 3.56
C PRO A 41 -11.45 -9.26 3.96
N ILE A 42 -10.32 -8.69 3.55
CA ILE A 42 -8.97 -9.08 3.98
C ILE A 42 -8.29 -7.83 4.54
N LYS A 43 -7.64 -7.96 5.70
CA LYS A 43 -6.87 -6.85 6.27
C LYS A 43 -5.53 -6.78 5.57
N ASN A 44 -5.25 -5.70 4.85
CA ASN A 44 -3.97 -5.48 4.20
C ASN A 44 -3.41 -4.10 4.57
N TYR A 45 -2.13 -3.91 4.28
CA TYR A 45 -1.40 -2.70 4.58
C TYR A 45 -0.84 -2.12 3.30
N ALA A 46 -0.74 -0.80 3.20
CA ALA A 46 -0.15 -0.13 2.06
C ALA A 46 0.74 1.04 2.47
N ALA A 47 1.63 1.42 1.57
CA ALA A 47 2.38 2.66 1.63
C ALA A 47 2.54 3.21 0.22
N GLU A 48 2.48 4.54 0.11
CA GLU A 48 2.98 5.25 -1.05
C GLU A 48 4.45 5.58 -0.78
N SER A 49 5.31 5.22 -1.71
CA SER A 49 6.75 5.46 -1.62
C SER A 49 7.27 6.03 -2.92
N ASP A 50 8.41 6.69 -2.84
CA ASP A 50 9.19 6.94 -4.04
C ASP A 50 9.54 5.60 -4.72
N CYS A 51 9.68 5.63 -6.03
CA CYS A 51 10.12 4.51 -6.83
C CYS A 51 10.86 4.97 -8.07
N TYR A 52 11.69 4.06 -8.58
CA TYR A 52 12.36 4.18 -9.87
C TYR A 52 11.96 2.99 -10.73
N MET A 53 11.49 3.25 -11.94
CA MET A 53 10.97 2.21 -12.83
C MET A 53 11.88 1.94 -14.03
N ASP A 54 12.98 2.67 -14.15
CA ASP A 54 14.00 2.40 -15.16
C ASP A 54 15.12 1.57 -14.54
N ASP A 55 15.72 0.68 -15.32
CA ASP A 55 16.85 -0.18 -14.92
C ASP A 55 18.20 0.57 -15.02
N GLY A 56 18.24 1.81 -14.53
CA GLY A 56 19.46 2.63 -14.52
C GLY A 56 20.43 2.23 -13.41
N PRO A 57 21.74 2.51 -13.56
CA PRO A 57 22.76 2.16 -12.55
C PRO A 57 22.62 2.95 -11.23
N VAL A 58 21.81 4.01 -11.23
CA VAL A 58 21.56 4.87 -10.06
C VAL A 58 20.07 4.96 -9.85
N TYR A 59 19.62 4.61 -8.65
CA TYR A 59 18.23 4.75 -8.25
C TYR A 59 17.82 6.22 -8.22
N ARG A 60 16.72 6.57 -8.89
CA ARG A 60 16.18 7.93 -8.90
C ARG A 60 14.70 7.89 -8.52
N ALA A 61 14.35 8.54 -7.42
CA ALA A 61 12.97 8.74 -6.97
C ALA A 61 12.19 9.67 -7.92
N THR A 62 11.97 9.24 -9.17
CA THR A 62 11.30 10.03 -10.22
C THR A 62 9.81 9.74 -10.33
N SER A 63 9.31 8.83 -9.51
CA SER A 63 7.95 8.33 -9.56
C SER A 63 7.45 8.00 -8.17
N THR A 64 6.13 8.03 -8.01
CA THR A 64 5.48 7.54 -6.80
C THR A 64 4.81 6.20 -7.10
N CYS A 65 5.00 5.25 -6.20
CA CYS A 65 4.42 3.92 -6.28
C CYS A 65 3.57 3.62 -5.06
N HIS A 66 2.44 2.97 -5.28
CA HIS A 66 1.60 2.42 -4.23
C HIS A 66 1.92 0.94 -4.05
N THR A 67 2.44 0.60 -2.88
CA THR A 67 2.73 -0.78 -2.49
C THR A 67 1.67 -1.26 -1.52
N ALA A 68 1.14 -2.47 -1.70
CA ALA A 68 0.26 -3.11 -0.73
C ALA A 68 0.64 -4.56 -0.47
N LEU A 69 0.48 -4.99 0.78
CA LEU A 69 0.85 -6.30 1.30
C LEU A 69 -0.30 -6.89 2.11
N TYR A 70 -0.64 -8.15 1.79
CA TYR A 70 -1.60 -8.96 2.53
C TYR A 70 -0.95 -10.28 2.93
N GLU A 71 -0.89 -10.58 4.23
CA GLU A 71 -0.46 -11.89 4.73
C GLU A 71 -1.63 -12.87 4.73
N MET A 72 -1.63 -13.83 3.80
CA MET A 72 -2.69 -14.84 3.69
C MET A 72 -2.67 -15.83 4.85
N ARG A 73 -1.46 -16.24 5.22
CA ARG A 73 -1.10 -17.10 6.34
C ARG A 73 0.36 -16.81 6.68
N LYS A 74 0.82 -17.23 7.87
CA LYS A 74 2.17 -16.93 8.35
C LYS A 74 3.23 -17.19 7.28
N GLY A 75 3.92 -16.13 6.85
CA GLY A 75 5.02 -16.18 5.88
C GLY A 75 4.60 -16.26 4.40
N VAL A 76 3.30 -16.24 4.07
CA VAL A 76 2.81 -16.27 2.69
C VAL A 76 2.02 -15.00 2.40
N PHE A 77 2.50 -14.23 1.42
CA PHE A 77 2.01 -12.89 1.15
C PHE A 77 1.50 -12.73 -0.28
N ILE A 78 0.46 -11.93 -0.43
CA ILE A 78 0.14 -11.27 -1.69
C ILE A 78 0.75 -9.87 -1.64
N TYR A 79 1.57 -9.57 -2.64
CA TYR A 79 2.24 -8.29 -2.80
C TYR A 79 1.80 -7.64 -4.10
N SER A 80 1.60 -6.33 -4.07
CA SER A 80 1.36 -5.54 -5.27
C SER A 80 2.16 -4.24 -5.21
N LEU A 81 2.63 -3.80 -6.38
CA LEU A 81 3.26 -2.50 -6.58
C LEU A 81 2.67 -1.88 -7.85
N PHE A 82 2.14 -0.67 -7.71
CA PHE A 82 1.58 0.10 -8.82
C PHE A 82 2.34 1.41 -8.96
N HIS A 83 2.74 1.74 -10.18
CA HIS A 83 3.27 3.05 -10.52
C HIS A 83 2.09 4.03 -10.62
N ILE A 84 1.91 4.89 -9.62
CA ILE A 84 0.76 5.80 -9.55
C ILE A 84 1.00 7.13 -10.27
N SER A 85 2.22 7.67 -10.22
CA SER A 85 2.60 8.89 -10.92
C SER A 85 4.05 8.89 -11.40
N ASP A 86 4.26 9.50 -12.56
CA ASP A 86 5.56 9.94 -13.06
C ASP A 86 5.72 11.41 -12.66
N ASP A 87 6.53 11.67 -11.64
CA ASP A 87 6.61 12.98 -11.00
C ASP A 87 7.45 13.96 -11.84
N VAL A 88 8.38 13.43 -12.64
CA VAL A 88 9.16 14.20 -13.62
C VAL A 88 8.25 14.71 -14.74
N LYS A 89 7.38 13.85 -15.28
CA LYS A 89 6.43 14.22 -16.34
C LYS A 89 5.12 14.79 -15.81
N ARG A 90 4.96 14.87 -14.48
CA ARG A 90 3.72 15.28 -13.78
C ARG A 90 2.48 14.55 -14.29
N LYS A 91 2.63 13.24 -14.54
CA LYS A 91 1.57 12.42 -15.16
C LYS A 91 1.08 11.36 -14.18
N GLN A 92 -0.19 11.43 -13.81
CA GLN A 92 -0.86 10.34 -13.11
C GLN A 92 -1.09 9.16 -14.06
N LYS A 93 -0.77 7.95 -13.59
CA LYS A 93 -0.89 6.70 -14.36
C LYS A 93 -2.01 5.81 -13.81
N VAL A 94 -2.13 5.74 -12.50
CA VAL A 94 -3.12 4.89 -11.81
C VAL A 94 -3.73 5.67 -10.65
N LYS A 95 -5.04 5.48 -10.42
CA LYS A 95 -5.73 6.04 -9.25
C LYS A 95 -5.73 5.05 -8.10
N ILE A 96 -5.54 5.54 -6.88
CA ILE A 96 -5.59 4.73 -5.65
C ILE A 96 -6.96 4.05 -5.50
N SER A 97 -8.05 4.68 -5.95
CA SER A 97 -9.40 4.10 -5.97
C SER A 97 -9.50 2.81 -6.76
N ASP A 98 -8.78 2.71 -7.89
CA ASP A 98 -8.80 1.55 -8.76
C ASP A 98 -8.03 0.40 -8.11
N ILE A 99 -6.90 0.72 -7.48
CA ILE A 99 -6.10 -0.23 -6.67
C ILE A 99 -6.92 -0.75 -5.49
N ARG A 100 -7.66 0.13 -4.80
CA ARG A 100 -8.56 -0.23 -3.70
C ARG A 100 -9.63 -1.21 -4.18
N THR A 101 -10.24 -0.92 -5.33
CA THR A 101 -11.26 -1.77 -5.95
C THR A 101 -10.70 -3.15 -6.28
N LEU A 102 -9.51 -3.22 -6.87
CA LEU A 102 -8.82 -4.48 -7.14
C LEU A 102 -8.62 -5.31 -5.86
N TRP A 103 -8.13 -4.68 -4.80
CA TRP A 103 -7.90 -5.38 -3.52
C TRP A 103 -9.19 -5.87 -2.85
N LEU A 104 -10.29 -5.13 -2.97
CA LEU A 104 -11.60 -5.60 -2.54
C LEU A 104 -12.05 -6.85 -3.34
N GLN A 105 -11.79 -6.88 -4.66
CA GLN A 105 -12.10 -8.05 -5.48
C GLN A 105 -11.24 -9.27 -5.10
N VAL A 106 -9.93 -9.08 -4.91
CA VAL A 106 -9.00 -10.11 -4.44
C VAL A 106 -9.48 -10.65 -3.10
N GLY A 107 -9.75 -9.77 -2.14
CA GLY A 107 -10.20 -10.16 -0.82
C GLY A 107 -11.52 -10.94 -0.82
N ASN A 108 -12.45 -10.56 -1.67
CA ASN A 108 -13.71 -11.30 -1.82
C ASN A 108 -13.50 -12.70 -2.38
N LYS A 109 -12.54 -12.88 -3.31
CA LYS A 109 -12.18 -14.21 -3.83
C LYS A 109 -11.50 -15.06 -2.77
N VAL A 110 -10.55 -14.50 -2.02
CA VAL A 110 -9.85 -15.20 -0.92
C VAL A 110 -10.86 -15.66 0.14
N ARG A 111 -11.73 -14.76 0.63
CA ARG A 111 -12.73 -15.10 1.65
C ARG A 111 -13.66 -16.24 1.22
N LYS A 112 -14.09 -16.25 -0.05
CA LYS A 112 -14.94 -17.32 -0.60
C LYS A 112 -14.24 -18.68 -0.67
N GLN A 113 -12.93 -18.70 -0.87
CA GLN A 113 -12.14 -19.93 -0.88
C GLN A 113 -11.90 -20.48 0.53
N SER A 114 -11.71 -19.61 1.53
CA SER A 114 -11.55 -20.04 2.94
C SER A 114 -12.82 -20.59 3.58
N SER A 115 -14.00 -20.29 3.01
CA SER A 115 -15.30 -20.79 3.49
C SER A 115 -15.75 -22.10 2.86
N ARG A 116 -14.93 -22.72 2.01
CA ARG A 116 -15.15 -24.05 1.42
C ARG A 116 -14.24 -25.06 2.09
#